data_AF-A0AAQ4FGZ0-F1
#
_entry.id   AF-A0AAQ4FGZ0-F1
#
_cell.length_a   1.000
_cell.length_b   1.000
_cell.length_c   1.000
_cell.angle_alpha   90.00
_cell.angle_beta   90.00
_cell.angle_gamma   90.00
#
_symmetry.space_group_name_H-M   'P 1'
#
loop_
_entity.id
_entity.type
_entity.pdbx_description
1 polymer ?
#
loop_
_entity_poly.entity_id
_entity_poly.type
_entity_poly.pdbx_seq_one_letter_code
_entity_poly.pdbx_strand_id
1 'polypeptide(L)'
;MLLDPNLPPHVVSGLRALATLLSPPSHGPPQPRPRPGGASVSLADFNCGSDTEEIPYTGERPSALPKAVLYNDRSVLENYHAASAWTLFLSESKFNFLVHLDKAEFKRFRFLVIECILATDLKRHFEILAEFNAKANDTDAPGIDWNNETDRLLVMEMAIKLADINGPCKRHDIHVQWTFRIAEEFYEQGDEEATLGMQVSPFMDRCNPQLAKLQESFINHLVAPLCNAYGEAGLLPGHWVEASDSEDEGKQRLPCPSLPY
;
A
#
# COMPACT_ATOMS: atom_id res chain seq x y z
N MET A 1 23.39 5.09 9.48
CA MET A 1 22.20 5.87 9.12
C MET A 1 21.43 6.36 10.35
N LEU A 2 21.01 5.50 11.29
CA LEU A 2 20.27 5.92 12.51
C LEU A 2 21.05 6.79 13.52
N LEU A 3 22.34 7.01 13.30
CA LEU A 3 23.22 7.84 14.14
C LEU A 3 23.43 9.26 13.59
N ASP A 4 22.84 9.60 12.44
CA ASP A 4 22.92 10.95 11.89
C ASP A 4 21.91 11.88 12.62
N PRO A 5 22.37 12.91 13.34
CA PRO A 5 21.52 13.81 14.10
C PRO A 5 20.64 14.73 13.21
N ASN A 6 20.85 14.77 11.90
CA ASN A 6 20.11 15.65 10.98
C ASN A 6 18.88 14.99 10.34
N LEU A 7 18.61 13.70 10.62
CA LEU A 7 17.47 13.01 10.04
C LEU A 7 16.13 13.48 10.67
N PRO A 8 15.10 13.78 9.86
CA PRO A 8 13.78 14.13 10.38
C PRO A 8 13.20 13.00 11.27
N PRO A 9 12.46 13.32 12.35
CA PRO A 9 11.99 12.33 13.33
C PRO A 9 11.15 11.19 12.72
N HIS A 10 10.37 11.50 11.69
CA HIS A 10 9.54 10.52 10.97
C HIS A 10 10.39 9.54 10.13
N VAL A 11 11.50 9.99 9.56
CA VAL A 11 12.46 9.14 8.83
C VAL A 11 13.19 8.22 9.81
N VAL A 12 13.60 8.73 10.97
CA VAL A 12 14.22 7.92 12.02
C VAL A 12 13.27 6.86 12.54
N SER A 13 11.99 7.20 12.75
CA SER A 13 10.96 6.24 13.17
C SER A 13 10.73 5.15 12.13
N GLY A 14 10.65 5.51 10.84
CA GLY A 14 10.51 4.56 9.74
C GLY A 14 11.73 3.63 9.61
N LEU A 15 12.95 4.18 9.68
CA LEU A 15 14.19 3.41 9.63
C LEU A 15 14.36 2.49 10.84
N ARG A 16 13.86 2.86 12.03
CA ARG A 16 13.84 1.99 13.21
C ARG A 16 12.85 0.86 13.06
N ALA A 17 11.63 1.13 12.58
CA ALA A 17 10.64 0.08 12.30
C ALA A 17 11.19 -0.92 11.27
N LEU A 18 11.80 -0.43 10.19
CA LEU A 18 12.50 -1.27 9.20
C LEU A 18 13.65 -2.07 9.81
N ALA A 19 14.50 -1.46 10.65
CA ALA A 19 15.58 -2.17 11.32
C ALA A 19 15.07 -3.26 12.29
N THR A 20 13.95 -3.02 12.98
CA THR A 20 13.29 -4.01 13.85
C THR A 20 12.71 -5.16 13.04
N LEU A 21 12.09 -4.89 11.88
CA LEU A 21 11.60 -5.93 10.97
C LEU A 21 12.73 -6.77 10.36
N LEU A 22 13.92 -6.18 10.19
CA LEU A 22 15.10 -6.86 9.65
C LEU A 22 15.92 -7.61 10.72
N SER A 23 15.60 -7.47 12.01
CA SER A 23 16.32 -8.11 13.12
C SER A 23 15.54 -9.32 13.68
N PRO A 24 16.19 -10.47 13.93
CA PRO A 24 15.50 -11.64 14.51
C PRO A 24 15.05 -11.36 15.97
N PRO A 25 13.85 -11.82 16.39
CA PRO A 25 13.30 -11.54 17.72
C PRO A 25 13.97 -12.35 18.83
N SER A 26 14.13 -11.73 20.01
CA SER A 26 14.83 -12.29 21.17
C SER A 26 13.93 -12.92 22.25
N HIS A 27 12.60 -12.94 22.11
CA HIS A 27 11.69 -13.58 23.08
C HIS A 27 10.48 -14.25 22.42
N GLY A 28 10.08 -15.41 22.98
CA GLY A 28 9.14 -16.37 22.41
C GLY A 28 7.66 -15.97 22.38
N PRO A 29 6.81 -16.77 21.72
CA PRO A 29 5.49 -16.33 21.24
C PRO A 29 4.40 -16.40 22.32
N PRO A 30 3.43 -15.47 22.32
CA PRO A 30 2.20 -15.59 23.11
C PRO A 30 1.12 -16.41 22.36
N GLN A 31 0.25 -17.09 23.10
CA GLN A 31 -0.78 -18.02 22.56
C GLN A 31 -2.08 -17.34 22.07
N PRO A 32 -2.78 -17.90 21.07
CA PRO A 32 -4.00 -17.33 20.52
C PRO A 32 -5.31 -17.89 21.13
N ARG A 33 -6.40 -17.10 21.07
CA ARG A 33 -7.78 -17.53 21.32
C ARG A 33 -8.65 -17.31 20.06
N PRO A 34 -9.67 -18.14 19.80
CA PRO A 34 -10.36 -18.20 18.50
C PRO A 34 -11.64 -17.37 18.45
N ARG A 35 -11.99 -16.83 17.26
CA ARG A 35 -13.38 -16.47 16.87
C ARG A 35 -13.61 -16.51 15.35
N PRO A 36 -14.88 -16.62 14.91
CA PRO A 36 -15.24 -17.36 13.70
C PRO A 36 -15.69 -16.49 12.50
N GLY A 37 -15.20 -16.89 11.31
CA GLY A 37 -15.94 -17.16 10.07
C GLY A 37 -16.78 -16.05 9.41
N GLY A 38 -16.30 -15.54 8.26
CA GLY A 38 -17.05 -14.67 7.36
C GLY A 38 -16.69 -14.86 5.87
N ALA A 39 -17.73 -15.02 5.06
CA ALA A 39 -17.78 -15.41 3.63
C ALA A 39 -16.94 -14.59 2.63
N SER A 40 -16.50 -15.26 1.56
CA SER A 40 -15.84 -14.71 0.37
C SER A 40 -16.85 -14.29 -0.72
N VAL A 41 -16.61 -13.14 -1.38
CA VAL A 41 -17.32 -12.73 -2.61
C VAL A 41 -16.35 -12.04 -3.60
N SER A 42 -16.62 -12.28 -4.88
CA SER A 42 -15.76 -12.17 -6.07
C SER A 42 -15.55 -10.76 -6.65
N LEU A 43 -14.38 -10.60 -7.28
CA LEU A 43 -13.74 -9.46 -7.94
C LEU A 43 -14.42 -8.94 -9.23
N ALA A 44 -15.75 -9.03 -9.37
CA ALA A 44 -16.42 -8.57 -10.60
C ALA A 44 -16.59 -7.04 -10.63
N ASP A 45 -16.69 -6.39 -9.47
CA ASP A 45 -17.07 -4.97 -9.38
C ASP A 45 -15.88 -3.99 -9.47
N PHE A 46 -14.64 -4.51 -9.49
CA PHE A 46 -13.40 -3.76 -9.78
C PHE A 46 -12.79 -4.08 -11.14
N ASN A 47 -13.50 -4.87 -11.95
CA ASN A 47 -13.05 -5.19 -13.29
C ASN A 47 -13.19 -3.95 -14.18
N CYS A 48 -12.07 -3.26 -14.39
CA CYS A 48 -11.86 -2.49 -15.59
C CYS A 48 -12.05 -3.46 -16.77
N GLY A 49 -13.18 -3.34 -17.47
CA GLY A 49 -13.47 -3.93 -18.79
C GLY A 49 -13.12 -5.41 -18.96
N SER A 50 -14.13 -6.28 -18.94
CA SER A 50 -13.98 -7.61 -19.54
C SER A 50 -13.88 -7.47 -21.06
N ASP A 51 -12.68 -7.46 -21.61
CA ASP A 51 -12.47 -7.53 -23.06
C ASP A 51 -12.48 -9.00 -23.50
N THR A 52 -13.66 -9.49 -23.85
CA THR A 52 -13.78 -10.41 -24.98
C THR A 52 -13.86 -9.56 -26.25
N GLU A 53 -12.82 -9.69 -27.07
CA GLU A 53 -12.65 -9.24 -28.47
C GLU A 53 -11.87 -7.94 -28.74
N GLU A 54 -10.60 -8.14 -29.15
CA GLU A 54 -9.78 -7.34 -30.08
C GLU A 54 -9.74 -5.80 -30.00
N ILE A 55 -9.18 -5.19 -28.95
CA ILE A 55 -8.49 -3.88 -29.08
C ILE A 55 -7.32 -3.80 -28.05
N PRO A 56 -6.07 -3.41 -28.41
CA PRO A 56 -5.00 -3.30 -27.44
C PRO A 56 -5.02 -1.91 -26.80
N TYR A 57 -5.68 -1.71 -25.66
CA TYR A 57 -5.53 -0.43 -24.95
C TYR A 57 -5.72 -0.52 -23.43
N THR A 58 -4.66 -0.16 -22.68
CA THR A 58 -4.56 -0.27 -21.21
C THR A 58 -4.76 1.05 -20.45
N GLY A 59 -5.25 2.12 -21.08
CA GLY A 59 -5.49 3.40 -20.36
C GLY A 59 -4.22 4.10 -19.86
N GLU A 60 -3.04 3.74 -20.37
CA GLU A 60 -1.79 4.44 -20.05
C GLU A 60 -1.60 5.67 -20.96
N ARG A 61 -0.99 6.74 -20.40
CA ARG A 61 -0.62 7.94 -21.16
C ARG A 61 0.14 7.53 -22.44
N PRO A 62 -0.16 8.09 -23.61
CA PRO A 62 0.53 7.72 -24.86
C PRO A 62 2.04 7.97 -24.84
N SER A 63 2.53 8.89 -23.99
CA SER A 63 3.96 9.07 -23.71
C SER A 63 4.62 7.88 -23.00
N ALA A 64 3.83 6.98 -22.41
CA ALA A 64 4.28 5.75 -21.77
C ALA A 64 4.43 4.57 -22.75
N LEU A 65 3.93 4.66 -24.00
CA LEU A 65 3.95 3.54 -24.95
C LEU A 65 5.35 2.94 -25.19
N PRO A 66 6.45 3.73 -25.32
CA PRO A 66 7.80 3.14 -25.43
C PRO A 66 8.22 2.36 -24.17
N LYS A 67 7.77 2.79 -22.98
CA LYS A 67 8.05 2.10 -21.72
C LYS A 67 7.19 0.85 -21.58
N ALA A 68 5.92 0.92 -21.97
CA ALA A 68 4.99 -0.21 -21.98
C ALA A 68 5.53 -1.35 -22.84
N VAL A 69 6.01 -1.03 -24.06
CA VAL A 69 6.69 -1.99 -24.94
C VAL A 69 7.98 -2.53 -24.31
N LEU A 70 8.82 -1.67 -23.72
CA LEU A 70 10.08 -2.08 -23.09
C LEU A 70 9.86 -3.09 -21.96
N TYR A 71 8.82 -2.90 -21.15
CA TYR A 71 8.49 -3.75 -20.01
C TYR A 71 7.38 -4.77 -20.30
N ASN A 72 6.97 -4.93 -21.55
CA ASN A 72 5.96 -5.87 -22.01
C ASN A 72 4.66 -5.79 -21.19
N ASP A 73 4.19 -4.57 -20.93
CA ASP A 73 2.97 -4.24 -20.20
C ASP A 73 2.90 -4.76 -18.74
N ARG A 74 4.04 -5.20 -18.19
CA ARG A 74 4.16 -5.72 -16.81
C ARG A 74 4.75 -4.66 -15.89
N SER A 75 3.95 -4.17 -14.94
CA SER A 75 4.36 -3.19 -13.91
C SER A 75 5.25 -2.10 -14.50
N VAL A 76 4.74 -1.43 -15.55
CA VAL A 76 5.52 -0.60 -16.47
C VAL A 76 6.21 0.55 -15.72
N LEU A 77 5.45 1.26 -14.88
CA LEU A 77 5.96 2.39 -14.11
C LEU A 77 6.87 1.92 -12.98
N GLU A 78 6.52 0.84 -12.27
CA GLU A 78 7.31 0.33 -11.14
C GLU A 78 8.67 -0.19 -11.61
N ASN A 79 8.71 -0.92 -12.73
CA ASN A 79 9.96 -1.32 -13.38
C ASN A 79 10.78 -0.11 -13.80
N TYR A 80 10.15 0.91 -14.38
CA TYR A 80 10.83 2.15 -14.78
C TYR A 80 11.41 2.88 -13.57
N HIS A 81 10.68 2.97 -12.45
CA HIS A 81 11.14 3.60 -11.22
C HIS A 81 12.35 2.87 -10.65
N ALA A 82 12.26 1.54 -10.51
CA ALA A 82 13.36 0.72 -10.00
C ALA A 82 14.61 0.84 -10.89
N ALA A 83 14.45 0.67 -12.22
CA ALA A 83 15.56 0.74 -13.15
C ALA A 83 16.20 2.13 -13.18
N SER A 84 15.40 3.20 -13.18
CA SER A 84 15.90 4.58 -13.24
C SER A 84 16.65 4.96 -11.97
N ALA A 85 16.11 4.64 -10.79
CA ALA A 85 16.75 4.92 -9.51
C ALA A 85 18.09 4.17 -9.38
N TRP A 86 18.14 2.90 -9.79
CA TRP A 86 19.38 2.13 -9.78
C TRP A 86 20.41 2.61 -10.82
N THR A 87 19.95 3.04 -12.00
CA THR A 87 20.83 3.63 -13.03
C THR A 87 21.46 4.91 -12.50
N LEU A 88 20.67 5.76 -11.84
CA LEU A 88 21.19 6.97 -11.19
C LEU A 88 22.20 6.64 -10.08
N PHE A 89 21.89 5.69 -9.21
CA PHE A 89 22.80 5.28 -8.13
C PHE A 89 24.15 4.77 -8.66
N LEU A 90 24.15 4.06 -9.79
CA LEU A 90 25.34 3.48 -10.40
C LEU A 90 26.06 4.42 -11.38
N SER A 91 25.50 5.59 -11.70
CA SER A 91 26.03 6.48 -12.73
C SER A 91 27.34 7.15 -12.31
N GLU A 92 27.49 7.48 -11.03
CA GLU A 92 28.66 8.15 -10.48
C GLU A 92 29.06 7.57 -9.13
N SER A 93 30.36 7.39 -8.90
CA SER A 93 30.88 6.85 -7.64
C SER A 93 30.49 7.67 -6.40
N LYS A 94 30.25 8.98 -6.57
CA LYS A 94 29.81 9.88 -5.49
C LYS A 94 28.43 9.53 -4.91
N PHE A 95 27.60 8.80 -5.65
CA PHE A 95 26.29 8.35 -5.19
C PHE A 95 26.34 7.04 -4.41
N ASN A 96 27.47 6.33 -4.44
CA ASN A 96 27.61 5.03 -3.78
C ASN A 96 27.78 5.17 -2.26
N PHE A 97 26.68 5.46 -1.56
CA PHE A 97 26.62 5.45 -0.10
C PHE A 97 26.62 4.04 0.51
N LEU A 98 26.60 2.99 -0.33
CA LEU A 98 26.61 1.57 0.07
C LEU A 98 28.00 0.93 -0.06
N VAL A 99 29.06 1.74 -0.16
CA VAL A 99 30.45 1.29 -0.39
C VAL A 99 30.97 0.30 0.66
N HIS A 100 30.38 0.27 1.85
CA HIS A 100 30.78 -0.61 2.95
C HIS A 100 30.03 -1.94 2.99
N LEU A 101 29.03 -2.15 2.13
CA LEU A 101 28.41 -3.46 1.98
C LEU A 101 29.33 -4.40 1.20
N ASP A 102 29.40 -5.66 1.62
CA ASP A 102 30.01 -6.68 0.79
C ASP A 102 29.14 -6.99 -0.44
N LYS A 103 29.66 -7.82 -1.35
CA LYS A 103 28.97 -8.15 -2.60
C LYS A 103 27.65 -8.89 -2.38
N ALA A 104 27.58 -9.76 -1.37
CA ALA A 104 26.38 -10.54 -1.06
C ALA A 104 25.31 -9.64 -0.44
N GLU A 105 25.71 -8.78 0.50
CA GLU A 105 24.85 -7.77 1.13
C GLU A 105 24.31 -6.78 0.11
N PHE A 106 25.14 -6.25 -0.79
CA PHE A 106 24.71 -5.33 -1.84
C PHE A 106 23.70 -6.00 -2.78
N LYS A 107 23.97 -7.24 -3.21
CA LYS A 107 23.06 -7.99 -4.07
C LYS A 107 21.71 -8.21 -3.39
N ARG A 108 21.73 -8.57 -2.10
CA ARG A 108 20.52 -8.74 -1.29
C ARG A 108 19.75 -7.43 -1.11
N PHE A 109 20.44 -6.34 -0.77
CA PHE A 109 19.84 -5.02 -0.63
C PHE A 109 19.16 -4.58 -1.93
N ARG A 110 19.84 -4.74 -3.06
CA ARG A 110 19.27 -4.45 -4.38
C ARG A 110 18.01 -5.25 -4.66
N PHE A 111 18.04 -6.55 -4.36
CA PHE A 111 16.87 -7.42 -4.50
C PHE A 111 15.68 -6.90 -3.67
N LEU A 112 15.87 -6.67 -2.37
CA LEU A 112 14.80 -6.22 -1.47
C LEU A 112 14.18 -4.88 -1.92
N VAL A 113 15.00 -3.93 -2.39
CA VAL A 113 14.51 -2.65 -2.90
C VAL A 113 13.67 -2.83 -4.16
N ILE A 114 14.07 -3.72 -5.07
CA ILE A 114 13.32 -3.98 -6.30
C ILE A 114 11.97 -4.62 -5.97
N GLU A 115 11.94 -5.65 -5.11
CA GLU A 115 10.68 -6.31 -4.71
C GLU A 115 9.72 -5.30 -4.06
N CYS A 116 10.21 -4.45 -3.15
CA CYS A 116 9.37 -3.43 -2.52
C CYS A 116 8.78 -2.42 -3.53
N ILE A 117 9.56 -1.98 -4.52
CA ILE A 117 9.08 -1.07 -5.56
C ILE A 117 8.06 -1.77 -6.46
N LEU A 118 8.32 -3.01 -6.88
CA LEU A 118 7.38 -3.75 -7.73
C LEU A 118 6.08 -4.11 -7.00
N ALA A 119 6.11 -4.25 -5.67
CA ALA A 119 4.93 -4.50 -4.85
C ALA A 119 3.97 -3.31 -4.79
N THR A 120 4.39 -2.08 -5.15
CA THR A 120 3.49 -0.91 -5.16
C THR A 120 2.54 -0.92 -6.36
N ASP A 121 2.75 -1.78 -7.36
CA ASP A 121 1.79 -1.97 -8.45
C ASP A 121 0.43 -2.42 -7.89
N LEU A 122 -0.59 -1.59 -8.11
CA LEU A 122 -1.95 -1.86 -7.65
C LEU A 122 -2.58 -3.06 -8.37
N LYS A 123 -2.10 -3.48 -9.55
CA LYS A 123 -2.54 -4.72 -10.22
C LYS A 123 -2.22 -5.97 -9.39
N ARG A 124 -1.15 -5.93 -8.58
CA ARG A 124 -0.76 -7.00 -7.66
C ARG A 124 -1.37 -6.88 -6.26
N HIS A 125 -2.20 -5.86 -6.01
CA HIS A 125 -2.71 -5.56 -4.67
C HIS A 125 -3.42 -6.75 -4.01
N PHE A 126 -4.38 -7.35 -4.71
CA PHE A 126 -5.16 -8.46 -4.15
C PHE A 126 -4.38 -9.77 -4.05
N GLU A 127 -3.39 -9.98 -4.94
CA GLU A 127 -2.48 -11.13 -4.88
C GLU A 127 -1.66 -11.09 -3.57
N ILE A 128 -0.97 -9.98 -3.32
CA ILE A 128 -0.13 -9.79 -2.13
C ILE A 128 -0.98 -9.82 -0.85
N LEU A 129 -2.15 -9.17 -0.87
CA LEU A 129 -3.07 -9.17 0.27
C LEU A 129 -3.59 -10.58 0.60
N ALA A 130 -3.92 -11.37 -0.42
CA ALA A 130 -4.36 -12.75 -0.23
C ALA A 130 -3.24 -13.64 0.33
N GLU A 131 -2.02 -13.52 -0.21
CA GLU A 131 -0.85 -14.22 0.30
C GLU A 131 -0.57 -13.88 1.76
N PHE A 132 -0.65 -12.58 2.12
CA PHE A 132 -0.47 -12.13 3.48
C PHE A 132 -1.54 -12.69 4.43
N ASN A 133 -2.83 -12.65 4.06
CA ASN A 133 -3.91 -13.19 4.89
C ASN A 133 -3.77 -14.70 5.11
N ALA A 134 -3.47 -15.46 4.05
CA ALA A 134 -3.24 -16.91 4.15
C ALA A 134 -2.09 -17.24 5.11
N LYS A 135 -1.10 -16.34 5.21
CA LYS A 135 0.07 -16.51 6.05
C LYS A 135 -0.12 -16.03 7.48
N ALA A 136 -0.83 -14.93 7.70
CA ALA A 136 -0.89 -14.21 8.98
C ALA A 136 -2.24 -14.27 9.69
N ASN A 137 -3.35 -14.27 8.96
CA ASN A 137 -4.68 -13.95 9.51
C ASN A 137 -5.70 -15.09 9.42
N ASP A 138 -5.56 -16.01 8.46
CA ASP A 138 -6.48 -17.14 8.30
C ASP A 138 -6.53 -18.02 9.56
N THR A 139 -7.66 -18.72 9.78
CA THR A 139 -7.88 -19.50 11.02
C THR A 139 -6.81 -20.57 11.27
N ASP A 140 -6.31 -21.18 10.20
CA ASP A 140 -5.24 -22.18 10.24
C ASP A 140 -3.88 -21.60 9.81
N ALA A 141 -3.74 -20.27 9.78
CA ALA A 141 -2.52 -19.60 9.38
C ALA A 141 -1.36 -20.00 10.33
N PRO A 142 -0.18 -20.33 9.80
CA PRO A 142 0.98 -20.67 10.63
C PRO A 142 1.55 -19.46 11.38
N GLY A 143 1.10 -18.25 11.05
CA GLY A 143 1.67 -16.99 11.52
C GLY A 143 2.94 -16.61 10.75
N ILE A 144 3.41 -15.40 10.99
CA ILE A 144 4.67 -14.89 10.42
C ILE A 144 5.86 -15.52 11.14
N ASP A 145 6.69 -16.28 10.41
CA ASP A 145 7.98 -16.74 10.91
C ASP A 145 9.06 -15.70 10.57
N TRP A 146 9.47 -14.94 11.58
CA TRP A 146 10.50 -13.92 11.44
C TRP A 146 11.88 -14.45 11.08
N ASN A 147 12.13 -15.77 11.16
CA ASN A 147 13.36 -16.37 10.66
C ASN A 147 13.29 -16.68 9.15
N ASN A 148 12.09 -16.77 8.58
CA ASN A 148 11.87 -16.99 7.16
C ASN A 148 12.02 -15.68 6.36
N GLU A 149 12.83 -15.70 5.31
CA GLU A 149 13.09 -14.49 4.51
C GLU A 149 11.91 -14.06 3.65
N THR A 150 11.13 -15.02 3.14
CA THR A 150 9.94 -14.77 2.33
C THR A 150 8.85 -14.12 3.18
N ASP A 151 8.63 -14.61 4.40
CA ASP A 151 7.67 -14.03 5.34
C ASP A 151 8.02 -12.57 5.67
N ARG A 152 9.31 -12.28 5.92
CA ARG A 152 9.78 -10.91 6.17
C ARG A 152 9.59 -10.01 4.95
N LEU A 153 9.86 -10.52 3.75
CA LEU A 153 9.67 -9.77 2.52
C LEU A 153 8.18 -9.43 2.33
N LEU A 154 7.28 -10.39 2.52
CA LEU A 154 5.83 -10.18 2.41
C LEU A 154 5.33 -9.10 3.39
N VAL A 155 5.85 -9.09 4.62
CA VAL A 155 5.57 -8.00 5.58
C VAL A 155 6.09 -6.65 5.09
N MET A 156 7.29 -6.61 4.49
CA MET A 156 7.85 -5.37 3.92
C MET A 156 7.02 -4.86 2.74
N GLU A 157 6.54 -5.75 1.87
CA GLU A 157 5.65 -5.41 0.75
C GLU A 157 4.32 -4.86 1.26
N MET A 158 3.70 -5.49 2.26
CA MET A 158 2.48 -4.97 2.89
C MET A 158 2.71 -3.60 3.52
N ALA A 159 3.83 -3.42 4.21
CA ALA A 159 4.18 -2.15 4.86
C ALA A 159 4.37 -1.01 3.84
N ILE A 160 5.10 -1.24 2.74
CA ILE A 160 5.28 -0.20 1.71
C ILE A 160 3.98 0.08 0.97
N LYS A 161 3.14 -0.93 0.69
CA LYS A 161 1.81 -0.72 0.09
C LYS A 161 0.94 0.16 0.97
N LEU A 162 0.89 -0.09 2.29
CA LEU A 162 0.12 0.73 3.22
C LEU A 162 0.68 2.16 3.28
N ALA A 163 2.01 2.30 3.26
CA ALA A 163 2.66 3.58 3.21
C ALA A 163 2.38 4.35 1.91
N ASP A 164 2.23 3.67 0.78
CA ASP A 164 2.01 4.30 -0.53
C ASP A 164 0.59 4.91 -0.63
N ILE A 165 -0.43 4.18 -0.15
CA ILE A 165 -1.84 4.63 -0.18
C ILE A 165 -2.34 5.17 1.17
N ASN A 166 -1.45 5.69 2.01
CA ASN A 166 -1.74 6.11 3.39
C ASN A 166 -2.71 7.31 3.53
N GLY A 167 -3.03 8.01 2.43
CA GLY A 167 -3.74 9.29 2.44
C GLY A 167 -5.01 9.29 3.31
N PRO A 168 -5.96 8.37 3.08
CA PRO A 168 -7.19 8.29 3.88
C PRO A 168 -7.00 7.87 5.35
N CYS A 169 -5.82 7.32 5.71
CA CYS A 169 -5.49 6.95 7.08
C CYS A 169 -4.90 8.12 7.89
N LYS A 170 -4.71 9.28 7.27
CA LYS A 170 -4.21 10.49 7.94
C LYS A 170 -5.36 11.35 8.45
N ARG A 171 -5.00 12.34 9.26
CA ARG A 171 -5.93 13.39 9.67
C ARG A 171 -6.59 14.03 8.45
N HIS A 172 -7.84 14.44 8.61
CA HIS A 172 -8.67 14.99 7.54
C HIS A 172 -7.98 16.10 6.71
N ASP A 173 -7.26 17.02 7.36
CA ASP A 173 -6.54 18.10 6.69
C ASP A 173 -5.44 17.62 5.74
N ILE A 174 -4.77 16.52 6.07
CA ILE A 174 -3.73 15.90 5.23
C ILE A 174 -4.40 15.05 4.14
N HIS A 175 -5.41 14.27 4.50
CA HIS A 175 -6.16 13.43 3.57
C HIS A 175 -6.71 14.26 2.40
N VAL A 176 -7.40 15.36 2.71
CA VAL A 176 -8.01 16.25 1.71
C VAL A 176 -6.96 16.84 0.76
N GLN A 177 -5.80 17.23 1.27
CA GLN A 177 -4.71 17.75 0.42
C GLN A 177 -4.23 16.71 -0.59
N TRP A 178 -4.05 15.46 -0.17
CA TRP A 178 -3.66 14.37 -1.08
C TRP A 178 -4.76 14.05 -2.09
N THR A 179 -6.01 13.98 -1.64
CA THR A 179 -7.17 13.76 -2.49
C THR A 179 -7.25 14.77 -3.62
N PHE A 180 -7.08 16.07 -3.34
CA PHE A 180 -7.11 17.10 -4.39
C PHE A 180 -5.91 17.03 -5.34
N ARG A 181 -4.70 16.71 -4.85
CA ARG A 181 -3.51 16.55 -5.70
C ARG A 181 -3.67 15.38 -6.68
N ILE A 182 -4.19 14.25 -6.20
CA ILE A 182 -4.45 13.07 -7.04
C ILE A 182 -5.56 13.37 -8.05
N ALA A 183 -6.65 14.04 -7.62
CA ALA A 183 -7.73 14.42 -8.52
C ALA A 183 -7.24 15.35 -9.65
N GLU A 184 -6.39 16.33 -9.34
CA GLU A 184 -5.83 17.21 -10.38
C GLU A 184 -4.97 16.43 -11.38
N GLU A 185 -4.12 15.51 -10.92
CA GLU A 185 -3.32 14.66 -11.80
C GLU A 185 -4.19 13.75 -12.70
N PHE A 186 -5.29 13.22 -12.17
CA PHE A 186 -6.28 12.47 -12.94
C PHE A 186 -6.93 13.35 -14.01
N TYR A 187 -7.28 14.58 -13.67
CA TYR A 187 -7.88 15.50 -14.61
C TYR A 187 -6.91 15.94 -15.71
N GLU A 188 -5.63 16.15 -15.39
CA GLU A 188 -4.60 16.41 -16.40
C GLU A 188 -4.47 15.24 -17.40
N GLN A 189 -4.55 14.01 -16.92
CA GLN A 189 -4.59 12.83 -17.80
C GLN A 189 -5.87 12.79 -18.65
N GLY A 190 -7.03 13.03 -18.05
CA GLY A 190 -8.30 13.05 -18.79
C GLY A 190 -8.35 14.11 -19.90
N ASP A 191 -7.73 15.27 -19.66
CA ASP A 191 -7.60 16.31 -20.68
C ASP A 191 -6.70 15.87 -21.85
N GLU A 192 -5.61 15.14 -21.55
CA GLU A 192 -4.71 14.57 -22.56
C GLU A 192 -5.43 13.50 -23.40
N GLU A 193 -6.16 12.59 -22.74
CA GLU A 193 -6.98 11.56 -23.39
C GLU A 193 -8.02 12.19 -24.32
N ALA A 194 -8.75 13.22 -23.86
CA ALA A 194 -9.73 13.93 -24.67
C ALA A 194 -9.09 14.63 -25.87
N THR A 195 -7.93 15.27 -25.70
CA THR A 195 -7.20 15.95 -26.77
C THR A 195 -6.77 14.99 -27.88
N LEU A 196 -6.48 13.75 -27.51
CA LEU A 196 -6.10 12.68 -28.43
C LEU A 196 -7.28 11.93 -29.04
N GLY A 197 -8.52 12.34 -28.73
CA GLY A 197 -9.74 11.70 -29.21
C GLY A 197 -9.99 10.33 -28.59
N MET A 198 -9.44 10.08 -27.41
CA MET A 198 -9.55 8.82 -26.67
C MET A 198 -10.73 8.89 -25.69
N GLN A 199 -11.22 7.72 -25.27
CA GLN A 199 -12.21 7.67 -24.20
C GLN A 199 -11.56 8.13 -22.89
N VAL A 200 -12.13 9.16 -22.27
CA VAL A 200 -11.65 9.64 -20.97
C VAL A 200 -11.89 8.56 -19.91
N SER A 201 -10.83 8.25 -19.17
CA SER A 201 -10.79 7.22 -18.14
C SER A 201 -11.77 7.52 -16.99
N PRO A 202 -12.32 6.49 -16.31
CA PRO A 202 -13.21 6.70 -15.19
C PRO A 202 -12.62 7.64 -14.13
N PHE A 203 -13.44 8.55 -13.60
CA PHE A 203 -13.07 9.57 -12.61
C PHE A 203 -12.10 10.67 -13.07
N MET A 204 -11.64 10.64 -14.33
CA MET A 204 -10.66 11.59 -14.89
C MET A 204 -11.29 12.77 -15.66
N ASP A 205 -12.62 12.81 -15.81
CA ASP A 205 -13.31 13.94 -16.45
C ASP A 205 -13.59 15.06 -15.43
N ARG A 206 -12.85 16.18 -15.54
CA ARG A 206 -13.07 17.38 -14.71
C ARG A 206 -14.39 18.10 -14.97
N CYS A 207 -15.05 17.86 -16.10
CA CYS A 207 -16.38 18.39 -16.41
C CYS A 207 -17.51 17.59 -15.75
N ASN A 208 -17.23 16.35 -15.32
CA ASN A 208 -18.17 15.48 -14.63
C ASN A 208 -17.52 14.80 -13.40
N PRO A 209 -17.10 15.57 -12.39
CA PRO A 209 -16.30 15.08 -11.29
C PRO A 209 -17.11 14.16 -10.36
N GLN A 210 -16.53 13.01 -10.01
CA GLN A 210 -17.12 12.04 -9.06
C GLN A 210 -16.19 11.78 -7.87
N LEU A 211 -15.56 12.84 -7.33
CA LEU A 211 -14.50 12.74 -6.32
C LEU A 211 -14.93 12.00 -5.05
N ALA A 212 -16.13 12.26 -4.53
CA ALA A 212 -16.63 11.60 -3.33
C ALA A 212 -16.78 10.08 -3.53
N LYS A 213 -17.32 9.67 -4.69
CA LYS A 213 -17.47 8.25 -5.06
C LYS A 213 -16.11 7.58 -5.27
N LEU A 214 -15.16 8.29 -5.89
CA LEU A 214 -13.78 7.81 -6.04
C LEU A 214 -13.15 7.52 -4.66
N GLN A 215 -13.23 8.46 -3.71
CA GLN A 215 -12.64 8.27 -2.39
C GLN A 215 -13.33 7.17 -1.59
N GLU A 216 -14.66 7.11 -1.60
CA GLU A 216 -15.43 6.06 -0.92
C GLU A 216 -15.05 4.67 -1.44
N SER A 217 -15.03 4.50 -2.76
CA SER A 217 -14.63 3.24 -3.41
C SER A 217 -13.18 2.88 -3.12
N PHE A 218 -12.25 3.83 -3.26
CA PHE A 218 -10.83 3.62 -2.99
C PHE A 218 -10.57 3.18 -1.54
N ILE A 219 -11.25 3.80 -0.58
CA ILE A 219 -11.14 3.44 0.84
C ILE A 219 -11.67 2.04 1.07
N ASN A 220 -12.89 1.74 0.60
CA ASN A 220 -13.57 0.49 0.91
C ASN A 220 -12.90 -0.75 0.29
N HIS A 221 -12.23 -0.59 -0.85
CA HIS A 221 -11.76 -1.73 -1.63
C HIS A 221 -10.25 -1.88 -1.71
N LEU A 222 -9.47 -0.84 -1.40
CA LEU A 222 -8.01 -0.90 -1.40
C LEU A 222 -7.43 -0.58 -0.01
N VAL A 223 -7.78 0.57 0.56
CA VAL A 223 -7.13 1.03 1.81
C VAL A 223 -7.60 0.24 3.02
N ALA A 224 -8.91 0.13 3.22
CA ALA A 224 -9.48 -0.51 4.41
C ALA A 224 -9.12 -2.00 4.50
N PRO A 225 -9.23 -2.83 3.43
CA PRO A 225 -8.82 -4.23 3.49
C PRO A 225 -7.33 -4.40 3.85
N LEU A 226 -6.47 -3.54 3.29
CA LEU A 226 -5.03 -3.56 3.57
C LEU A 226 -4.73 -3.18 5.04
N CYS A 227 -5.36 -2.12 5.54
CA CYS A 227 -5.20 -1.70 6.93
C CYS A 227 -5.76 -2.73 7.93
N ASN A 228 -6.91 -3.32 7.62
CA ASN A 228 -7.52 -4.35 8.46
C ASN A 228 -6.62 -5.58 8.53
N ALA A 229 -6.16 -6.11 7.40
CA ALA A 229 -5.26 -7.26 7.38
C ALA A 229 -3.98 -6.99 8.18
N TYR A 230 -3.34 -5.83 7.99
CA TYR A 230 -2.12 -5.47 8.69
C TYR A 230 -2.35 -5.23 10.20
N GLY A 231 -3.54 -4.75 10.57
CA GLY A 231 -3.98 -4.58 11.97
C GLY A 231 -4.32 -5.90 12.67
N GLU A 232 -5.02 -6.80 11.99
CA GLU A 232 -5.36 -8.15 12.48
C GLU A 232 -4.11 -8.98 12.76
N ALA A 233 -3.08 -8.83 11.92
CA ALA A 233 -1.76 -9.43 12.13
C ALA A 233 -0.99 -8.84 13.33
N GLY A 234 -1.52 -7.80 13.98
CA GLY A 234 -0.90 -7.14 15.13
C GLY A 234 0.35 -6.32 14.77
N LEU A 235 0.48 -5.88 13.51
CA LEU A 235 1.66 -5.17 13.02
C LEU A 235 1.49 -3.64 13.00
N LEU A 236 0.28 -3.12 13.23
CA LEU A 236 0.04 -1.69 13.36
C LEU A 236 0.54 -1.17 14.72
N PRO A 237 1.30 -0.05 14.73
CA PRO A 237 1.70 0.57 15.98
C PRO A 237 0.47 1.16 16.69
N GLY A 238 0.37 0.93 18.00
CA GLY A 238 -0.73 1.41 18.82
C GLY A 238 -0.37 1.44 20.30
N HIS A 239 -1.33 1.83 21.13
CA HIS A 239 -1.23 1.76 22.59
C HIS A 239 -2.42 1.00 23.14
N TRP A 240 -2.21 0.32 24.27
CA TRP A 240 -3.30 -0.30 25.01
C TRP A 240 -4.20 0.78 25.58
N VAL A 241 -5.50 0.63 25.36
CA VAL A 241 -6.51 1.43 26.06
C VAL A 241 -7.05 0.53 27.17
N GLU A 242 -6.93 0.98 28.42
CA GLU A 242 -7.55 0.24 29.51
C GLU A 242 -9.06 0.21 29.31
N ALA A 243 -9.67 -0.96 29.50
CA ALA A 243 -11.11 -1.05 29.52
C ALA A 243 -11.62 -0.19 30.69
N SER A 244 -12.28 0.93 30.40
CA SER A 244 -13.08 1.57 31.42
C SER A 244 -14.16 0.59 31.87
N ASP A 245 -14.35 0.42 33.18
CA ASP A 245 -15.38 -0.40 33.81
C ASP A 245 -16.83 0.10 33.51
N SER A 246 -17.15 0.43 32.25
CA SER A 246 -18.38 1.13 31.87
C SER A 246 -19.26 0.39 30.86
N GLU A 247 -19.06 -0.93 30.67
CA GLU A 247 -19.98 -1.75 29.89
C GLU A 247 -20.37 -3.06 30.60
N ASP A 248 -20.84 -3.02 31.85
CA ASP A 248 -21.76 -4.06 32.34
C ASP A 248 -22.63 -3.74 33.57
N GLU A 249 -23.10 -2.50 33.78
CA GLU A 249 -24.24 -2.29 34.69
C GLU A 249 -25.28 -1.33 34.12
N GLY A 250 -26.45 -1.89 33.77
CA GLY A 250 -27.70 -1.12 33.74
C GLY A 250 -28.22 -0.74 32.35
N LYS A 251 -28.85 -1.68 31.65
CA LYS A 251 -29.96 -1.36 30.73
C LYS A 251 -31.05 -0.59 31.49
N GLN A 252 -31.03 0.73 31.43
CA GLN A 252 -32.23 1.56 31.55
C GLN A 252 -32.28 2.56 30.39
N ARG A 253 -33.33 2.41 29.58
CA ARG A 253 -33.71 3.28 28.47
C ARG A 253 -33.91 4.72 28.97
N LEU A 254 -33.55 5.71 28.14
CA LEU A 254 -34.32 6.92 27.71
C LEU A 254 -33.36 8.05 27.21
N PRO A 255 -33.83 9.07 26.45
CA PRO A 255 -33.73 9.19 24.99
C PRO A 255 -32.64 10.18 24.50
N CYS A 256 -32.32 10.10 23.20
CA CYS A 256 -31.39 11.00 22.51
C CYS A 256 -31.65 12.50 22.76
N PRO A 257 -30.60 13.32 22.97
CA PRO A 257 -30.65 14.74 22.71
C PRO A 257 -30.21 15.04 21.26
N SER A 258 -31.09 15.73 20.55
CA SER A 258 -30.88 16.39 19.26
C SER A 258 -29.70 17.37 19.29
N LEU A 259 -28.82 17.32 18.29
CA LEU A 259 -27.87 18.39 17.98
C LEU A 259 -28.58 19.52 17.22
N PRO A 260 -28.41 20.79 17.61
CA PRO A 260 -28.80 21.93 16.79
C PRO A 260 -27.66 22.34 15.83
N TYR A 261 -28.04 22.48 14.55
CA TYR A 261 -27.42 23.17 13.40
C TYR A 261 -25.91 23.06 13.17
#